data_AF-A0A960XMS1-F1
#
_entry.id   AF-A0A960XMS1-F1
#
_cell.length_a   1.000
_cell.length_b   1.000
_cell.length_c   1.000
_cell.angle_alpha   90.00
_cell.angle_beta   90.00
_cell.angle_gamma   90.00
#
_symmetry.space_group_name_H-M   'P 1'
#
loop_
_entity.id
_entity.type
_entity.pdbx_description
1 polymer ?
#
loop_
_entity_poly.entity_id
_entity_poly.type
_entity_poly.pdbx_seq_one_letter_code
_entity_poly.pdbx_strand_id
1 'polypeptide(L)'
;GIKLVPDEGRLTGRPSASGIFAVAVTVTDDGQPALTDHRAFTLEITAPFGLVFDAPETGSPPSFRFQALAGERYEVQYSDRLESAAWRFLAAVDADVDGWQSVALPPNPGNGSLFLRVLWVR
;
A
#
# COMPACT_ATOMS: atom_id res chain seq x y z
N GLY A 1 -13.82 11.79 -0.49
CA GLY A 1 -12.95 12.84 0.09
C GLY A 1 -13.08 12.88 1.59
N ILE A 2 -12.10 13.48 2.27
CA ILE A 2 -12.10 13.74 3.72
C ILE A 2 -12.73 15.11 3.97
N LYS A 3 -13.50 15.26 5.06
CA LYS A 3 -14.20 16.49 5.46
C LYS A 3 -14.02 16.73 6.97
N LEU A 4 -13.96 18.00 7.38
CA LEU A 4 -14.05 18.39 8.78
C LEU A 4 -15.53 18.40 9.21
N VAL A 5 -15.81 17.78 10.35
CA VAL A 5 -17.04 17.90 11.14
C VAL A 5 -16.71 18.88 12.27
N PRO A 6 -16.96 20.19 12.08
CA PRO A 6 -16.43 21.24 12.95
C PRO A 6 -16.98 21.15 14.38
N ASP A 7 -18.26 20.83 14.54
CA ASP A 7 -18.91 20.74 15.87
C ASP A 7 -18.38 19.57 16.71
N GLU A 8 -17.76 18.57 16.07
CA GLU A 8 -17.12 17.43 16.74
C GLU A 8 -15.59 17.54 16.77
N GLY A 9 -15.00 18.49 16.05
CA GLY A 9 -13.56 18.59 15.85
C GLY A 9 -12.95 17.37 15.13
N ARG A 10 -13.70 16.70 14.23
CA ARG A 10 -13.29 15.42 13.62
C ARG A 10 -13.16 15.49 12.11
N LEU A 11 -12.08 14.96 11.56
CA LEU A 11 -11.98 14.65 10.13
C LEU A 11 -12.67 13.30 9.84
N THR A 12 -13.55 13.25 8.85
CA THR A 12 -14.29 12.03 8.46
C THR A 12 -14.33 11.86 6.95
N GLY A 13 -14.54 10.63 6.48
CA GLY A 13 -14.77 10.32 5.08
C GLY A 13 -13.91 9.17 4.57
N ARG A 14 -13.94 8.97 3.25
CA ARG A 14 -13.09 7.99 2.55
C ARG A 14 -12.12 8.73 1.64
N PRO A 15 -10.80 8.57 1.84
CA PRO A 15 -9.79 9.08 0.91
C PRO A 15 -10.01 8.48 -0.48
N SER A 16 -9.70 9.25 -1.53
CA SER A 16 -9.81 8.80 -2.94
C SER A 16 -8.46 8.71 -3.64
N ALA A 17 -7.39 9.14 -2.97
CA ALA A 17 -6.02 9.10 -3.44
C ALA A 17 -5.10 8.77 -2.27
N SER A 18 -4.07 7.97 -2.54
CA SER A 18 -2.95 7.76 -1.64
C SER A 18 -1.94 8.90 -1.76
N GLY A 19 -1.09 9.04 -0.75
CA GLY A 19 -0.03 10.03 -0.69
C GLY A 19 0.09 10.68 0.68
N ILE A 20 1.01 11.63 0.76
CA ILE A 20 1.30 12.42 1.96
C ILE A 20 0.66 13.80 1.77
N PHE A 21 -0.23 14.17 2.70
CA PHE A 21 -0.97 15.41 2.67
C PHE A 21 -0.63 16.27 3.90
N ALA A 22 -0.23 17.52 3.67
CA ALA A 22 -0.10 18.49 4.75
C ALA A 22 -1.50 18.99 5.16
N VAL A 23 -1.81 18.91 6.46
CA VAL A 23 -3.06 19.40 7.04
C VAL A 23 -2.73 20.51 8.03
N ALA A 24 -3.14 21.74 7.73
CA ALA A 24 -3.04 22.86 8.64
C ALA A 24 -4.40 23.10 9.33
N VAL A 25 -4.41 23.06 10.65
CA VAL A 25 -5.57 23.40 11.48
C VAL A 25 -5.34 24.79 12.05
N THR A 26 -6.25 25.71 11.74
CA THR A 26 -6.26 27.07 12.27
C THR A 26 -7.46 27.24 13.18
N VAL A 27 -7.24 27.84 14.35
CA VAL A 27 -8.28 28.16 15.33
C VAL A 27 -8.31 29.67 15.55
N THR A 28 -9.51 30.23 15.65
CA THR A 28 -9.74 31.65 15.93
C THR A 28 -10.70 31.75 17.10
N ASP A 29 -10.37 32.57 18.11
CA ASP A 29 -11.27 32.83 19.24
C ASP A 29 -12.37 33.85 18.88
N ASP A 30 -13.36 34.00 19.76
CA ASP A 30 -14.47 34.94 19.60
C ASP A 30 -14.21 36.31 20.26
N GLY A 31 -12.96 36.58 20.64
CA GLY A 31 -12.54 37.81 21.30
C GLY A 31 -12.69 39.05 20.44
N GLN A 32 -12.54 40.23 21.06
CA GLN A 32 -12.53 41.53 20.39
C GLN A 32 -11.31 42.33 20.87
N PRO A 33 -10.19 42.35 20.13
CA PRO A 33 -9.98 41.69 18.83
C PRO A 33 -9.83 40.17 18.95
N ALA A 34 -10.25 39.44 17.92
CA ALA A 34 -10.06 38.00 17.84
C ALA A 34 -8.58 37.64 17.64
N LEU A 35 -8.11 36.59 18.29
CA LEU A 35 -6.78 36.02 18.11
C LEU A 35 -6.86 34.70 17.35
N THR A 36 -5.76 34.32 16.69
CA THR A 36 -5.69 33.11 15.87
C THR A 36 -4.38 32.37 16.13
N ASP A 37 -4.44 31.04 16.14
CA ASP A 37 -3.26 30.17 16.16
C ASP A 37 -3.42 29.02 15.15
N HIS A 38 -2.32 28.38 14.78
CA HIS A 38 -2.34 27.26 13.83
C HIS A 38 -1.33 26.15 14.16
N ARG A 39 -1.67 24.93 13.73
CA ARG A 39 -0.83 23.74 13.82
C ARG A 39 -0.88 22.94 12.53
N ALA A 40 0.30 22.49 12.08
CA ALA A 40 0.44 21.62 10.92
C ALA A 40 0.60 20.15 11.34
N PHE A 41 -0.02 19.27 10.57
CA PHE A 41 0.03 17.82 10.69
C PHE A 41 0.32 17.20 9.33
N THR A 42 0.85 15.99 9.36
CA THR A 42 1.01 15.15 8.16
C THR A 42 -0.02 14.05 8.20
N LEU A 43 -0.82 13.91 7.14
CA LEU A 43 -1.74 12.81 6.93
C LEU A 43 -1.21 11.93 5.81
N GLU A 44 -0.80 10.72 6.16
CA GLU A 44 -0.38 9.70 5.21
C GLU A 44 -1.54 8.76 4.89
N ILE A 45 -1.87 8.67 3.61
CA ILE A 45 -2.87 7.73 3.09
C ILE A 45 -2.13 6.72 2.22
N THR A 46 -2.05 5.47 2.68
CA THR A 46 -1.39 4.41 1.92
C THR A 46 -2.23 3.95 0.72
N ALA A 47 -1.56 3.49 -0.33
CA ALA A 47 -2.25 2.91 -1.48
C ALA A 47 -2.96 1.61 -1.07
N PRO A 48 -4.15 1.30 -1.63
CA PRO A 48 -4.76 0.01 -1.41
C PRO A 48 -3.85 -1.09 -1.95
N PHE A 49 -3.83 -2.24 -1.27
CA PHE A 49 -3.11 -3.40 -1.79
C PHE A 49 -3.68 -3.79 -3.15
N GLY A 50 -2.81 -3.87 -4.15
CA GLY A 50 -3.13 -4.30 -5.51
C GLY A 50 -2.13 -5.34 -5.96
N LEU A 51 -2.56 -6.23 -6.86
CA LEU A 51 -1.73 -7.25 -7.48
C LEU A 51 -2.08 -7.36 -8.96
N VAL A 52 -1.08 -7.31 -9.83
CA VAL A 52 -1.23 -7.33 -11.29
C VAL A 52 -0.18 -8.25 -11.89
N PHE A 53 -0.56 -9.07 -12.87
CA PHE A 53 0.40 -9.83 -13.67
C PHE A 53 0.82 -9.02 -14.88
N ASP A 54 2.12 -8.99 -15.15
CA ASP A 54 2.64 -8.35 -16.36
C ASP A 54 2.44 -9.29 -17.56
N ALA A 55 2.22 -8.69 -18.73
CA ALA A 55 2.20 -9.46 -19.95
C ALA A 55 3.58 -10.12 -20.15
N PRO A 56 3.63 -11.38 -20.59
CA PRO A 56 4.90 -12.04 -20.84
C PRO A 56 5.63 -11.32 -21.99
N GLU A 57 6.86 -10.87 -21.71
CA GLU A 57 7.76 -10.33 -22.72
C GLU A 57 8.66 -11.43 -23.26
N THR A 58 8.82 -11.50 -24.58
CA THR A 58 9.70 -12.49 -25.22
C THR A 58 11.13 -12.32 -24.71
N GLY A 59 11.68 -13.38 -24.09
CA GLY A 59 13.05 -13.39 -23.57
C GLY A 59 13.19 -12.99 -22.10
N SER A 60 12.08 -12.62 -21.43
CA SER A 60 12.05 -12.34 -19.99
C SER A 60 11.20 -13.38 -19.24
N PRO A 61 11.55 -13.74 -17.99
CA PRO A 61 10.64 -14.52 -17.17
C PRO A 61 9.38 -13.69 -16.91
N PRO A 62 8.18 -14.31 -16.91
CA PRO A 62 6.96 -13.60 -16.58
C PRO A 62 7.03 -13.07 -15.14
N SER A 63 6.42 -11.91 -14.89
CA SER A 63 6.43 -11.26 -13.57
C SER A 63 5.03 -10.86 -13.14
N PHE A 64 4.92 -10.53 -11.85
CA PHE A 64 3.77 -9.82 -11.31
C PHE A 64 4.27 -8.65 -10.47
N ARG A 65 3.38 -7.69 -10.25
CA ARG A 65 3.61 -6.54 -9.39
C ARG A 65 2.59 -6.50 -8.27
N PHE A 66 3.00 -6.04 -7.10
CA PHE A 66 2.10 -5.77 -5.98
C PHE A 66 2.41 -4.42 -5.32
N GLN A 67 1.41 -3.80 -4.70
CA GLN A 67 1.60 -2.57 -3.93
C GLN A 67 2.27 -2.88 -2.59
N ALA A 68 3.37 -2.18 -2.31
CA ALA A 68 4.12 -2.24 -1.07
C ALA A 68 4.20 -0.85 -0.42
N LEU A 69 4.33 -0.87 0.91
CA LEU A 69 4.54 0.32 1.74
C LEU A 69 6.03 0.51 2.03
N ALA A 70 6.48 1.76 2.03
CA ALA A 70 7.85 2.13 2.35
C ALA A 70 8.27 1.65 3.76
N GLY A 71 9.50 1.15 3.88
CA GLY A 71 10.06 0.63 5.12
C GLY A 71 9.57 -0.75 5.53
N GLU A 72 8.63 -1.35 4.78
CA GLU A 72 8.06 -2.66 5.10
C GLU A 72 8.70 -3.78 4.29
N ARG A 73 8.74 -4.98 4.90
CA ARG A 73 9.25 -6.20 4.26
C ARG A 73 8.11 -7.14 3.89
N TYR A 74 8.23 -7.73 2.70
CA TYR A 74 7.26 -8.69 2.19
C TYR A 74 7.94 -10.00 1.83
N GLU A 75 7.26 -11.10 2.14
CA GLU A 75 7.64 -12.43 1.68
C GLU A 75 6.64 -12.92 0.64
N VAL A 76 7.15 -13.22 -0.54
CA VAL A 76 6.37 -13.81 -1.62
C VAL A 76 6.57 -15.31 -1.60
N GLN A 77 5.45 -16.02 -1.59
CA GLN A 77 5.43 -17.48 -1.64
C GLN A 77 4.51 -17.97 -2.74
N TYR A 78 4.75 -19.21 -3.19
CA TYR A 78 3.96 -19.85 -4.22
C TYR A 78 3.64 -21.30 -3.92
N SER A 79 2.59 -21.80 -4.57
CA SER A 79 2.21 -23.21 -4.55
C SER A 79 1.48 -23.59 -5.84
N ASP A 80 1.43 -24.88 -6.14
CA ASP A 80 0.59 -25.47 -7.19
C ASP A 80 -0.87 -25.67 -6.72
N ARG A 81 -1.16 -25.45 -5.43
CA ARG A 81 -2.50 -25.55 -4.83
C ARG A 81 -2.76 -24.45 -3.82
N LEU A 82 -3.90 -23.80 -3.93
CA LEU A 82 -4.30 -22.72 -3.00
C LEU A 82 -4.32 -23.17 -1.54
N GLU A 83 -4.81 -24.38 -1.28
CA GLU A 83 -4.97 -24.94 0.06
C GLU A 83 -3.71 -25.69 0.57
N SER A 84 -2.57 -25.52 -0.11
CA SER A 84 -1.34 -26.21 0.31
C SER A 84 -0.90 -25.78 1.71
N ALA A 85 -0.52 -26.74 2.54
CA ALA A 85 0.15 -26.47 3.82
C ALA A 85 1.64 -26.14 3.64
N ALA A 86 2.23 -26.46 2.48
CA ALA A 86 3.66 -26.32 2.19
C ALA A 86 3.88 -25.33 1.05
N TRP A 87 3.70 -24.04 1.35
CA TRP A 87 4.04 -22.95 0.43
C TRP A 87 5.55 -22.79 0.31
N ARG A 88 6.02 -22.52 -0.91
CA ARG A 88 7.45 -22.38 -1.22
C ARG A 88 7.83 -20.92 -1.26
N PHE A 89 8.96 -20.57 -0.65
CA PHE A 89 9.54 -19.23 -0.77
C PHE A 89 9.90 -18.92 -2.23
N LEU A 90 9.52 -17.73 -2.69
CA LEU A 90 9.89 -17.20 -4.01
C LEU A 90 10.90 -16.07 -3.88
N ALA A 91 10.57 -15.05 -3.08
CA ALA A 91 11.36 -13.84 -2.95
C ALA A 91 11.03 -13.12 -1.63
N ALA A 92 11.99 -12.34 -1.15
CA ALA A 92 11.77 -11.30 -0.15
C ALA A 92 11.91 -9.95 -0.83
N VAL A 93 11.02 -9.02 -0.50
CA VAL A 93 11.01 -7.65 -1.03
C VAL A 93 11.06 -6.69 0.16
N ASP A 94 12.17 -5.98 0.30
CA ASP A 94 12.29 -4.85 1.21
C ASP A 94 11.89 -3.60 0.42
N ALA A 95 10.78 -2.97 0.78
CA ALA A 95 10.23 -1.85 0.02
C ALA A 95 10.79 -0.52 0.54
N ASP A 96 11.72 0.09 -0.20
CA ASP A 96 12.30 1.38 0.20
C ASP A 96 11.33 2.56 0.01
N VAL A 97 10.36 2.42 -0.89
CA VAL A 97 9.35 3.44 -1.23
C VAL A 97 7.98 2.82 -1.38
N ASP A 98 6.94 3.63 -1.16
CA ASP A 98 5.57 3.26 -1.50
C ASP A 98 5.45 3.02 -3.00
N GLY A 99 4.77 1.94 -3.38
CA GLY A 99 4.43 1.70 -4.77
C GLY A 99 4.50 0.24 -5.21
N TRP A 100 4.43 0.07 -6.53
CA TRP A 100 4.45 -1.24 -7.17
C TRP A 100 5.85 -1.85 -7.15
N GLN A 101 5.96 -3.02 -6.52
CA GLN A 101 7.15 -3.85 -6.50
C GLN A 101 6.98 -5.01 -7.48
N SER A 102 8.02 -5.32 -8.27
CA SER A 102 7.99 -6.40 -9.26
C SER A 102 8.72 -7.65 -8.78
N VAL A 103 8.12 -8.82 -9.02
CA VAL A 103 8.69 -10.12 -8.70
C VAL A 103 8.51 -11.06 -9.89
N ALA A 104 9.61 -11.69 -10.30
CA ALA A 104 9.58 -12.72 -11.33
C ALA A 104 8.86 -13.98 -10.82
N LEU A 105 8.02 -14.56 -11.67
CA LEU A 105 7.40 -15.86 -11.42
C LEU A 105 8.45 -16.98 -11.47
N PRO A 106 8.20 -18.11 -10.79
CA PRO A 106 9.09 -19.26 -10.88
C PRO A 106 9.20 -19.76 -12.34
N PRO A 107 10.40 -20.15 -12.81
CA PRO A 107 10.69 -20.46 -14.21
C PRO A 107 9.96 -21.68 -14.78
N ASN A 108 9.22 -22.44 -13.96
CA ASN A 108 8.34 -23.51 -14.42
C ASN A 108 7.28 -23.81 -13.35
N PRO A 109 6.06 -23.25 -13.43
CA PRO A 109 4.99 -23.61 -12.50
C PRO A 109 4.44 -25.04 -12.70
N GLY A 110 4.96 -25.77 -13.70
CA GLY A 110 4.32 -26.98 -14.24
C GLY A 110 3.15 -26.62 -15.16
N ASN A 111 2.57 -27.62 -15.82
CA ASN A 111 1.37 -27.43 -16.67
C ASN A 111 0.08 -27.14 -15.86
N GLY A 112 0.21 -26.76 -14.57
CA GLY A 112 -0.90 -26.55 -13.64
C GLY A 112 -1.08 -25.09 -13.24
N SER A 113 -2.07 -24.82 -12.38
CA SER A 113 -2.28 -23.51 -11.79
C SER A 113 -1.14 -23.13 -10.84
N LEU A 114 -0.71 -21.87 -10.90
CA LEU A 114 0.21 -21.27 -9.94
C LEU A 114 -0.58 -20.37 -9.00
N PHE A 115 -0.45 -20.59 -7.70
CA PHE A 115 -1.01 -19.75 -6.67
C PHE A 115 0.11 -18.97 -5.99
N LEU A 116 -0.13 -17.69 -5.75
CA LEU A 116 0.79 -16.77 -5.09
C LEU A 116 0.14 -16.22 -3.83
N ARG A 117 0.96 -15.95 -2.82
CA ARG A 117 0.58 -15.09 -1.69
C ARG A 117 1.72 -14.15 -1.37
N VAL A 118 1.35 -12.94 -1.00
CA VAL A 118 2.26 -11.92 -0.51
C VAL A 118 1.95 -11.74 0.97
N LEU A 119 2.96 -11.97 1.81
CA LEU A 119 2.87 -11.87 3.25
C LEU A 119 3.63 -10.62 3.67
N TRP A 120 2.96 -9.74 4.41
CA TRP A 120 3.65 -8.67 5.11
C TRP A 120 4.35 -9.24 6.34
N VAL A 121 5.66 -9.03 6.44
CA VAL A 121 6.51 -9.52 7.52
C VAL A 121 7.08 -8.32 8.26
N ARG A 122 6.72 -8.18 9.53
CA ARG A 122 7.14 -7.08 10.40
C ARG A 122 8.44 -7.40 11.13
#